data_AF-A0A382D318-F1
#
_entry.id   AF-A0A382D318-F1
#
_cell.length_a   1.000
_cell.length_b   1.000
_cell.length_c   1.000
_cell.angle_alpha   90.00
_cell.angle_beta   90.00
_cell.angle_gamma   90.00
#
_symmetry.space_group_name_H-M   'P 1'
#
loop_
_entity.id
_entity.type
_entity.pdbx_description
1 polymer ?
#
loop_
_entity_poly.entity_id
_entity_poly.type
_entity_poly.pdbx_seq_one_letter_code
_entity_poly.pdbx_strand_id
1 'polypeptide(L)'
;MLDNGLPKNRILFAASFICLPLVYLSYQAFVSSQIEFLRPSLRGKWITHPNPPIDFQQSSTCPDAIFYRDFQLDKPPEKEEIRVTAMRGFWIQVNKKNISFDSPGSWKSSILINLVPYLKSGQNTIRIQVSGPKNPPALLVEGNKLLRSGKNWKVALNPDLSDLSTASIALQDEHYLNNKPNPIRQSIFFTFYLIGFLVYSALGVSVLLIRPNKTKFDQDTNLWKKHGFCFLLFLAVATIQLHNVYTYPHTRSHFDWQGHVDYIQYIANHWKIPIATDGWEMFQPPLYYLISAVILKFSGGSLKAVQIFTTLAGLGNLLFSWFLLCQISPRQTRKRNLGFSVIAMLPMGFYMNSMISNEIFSGSMISGTIVLSIYLLFKKRLTGHKASILIGLVCGLGLLSKYTALFVLLSLLLLLGLQLITRQVTWKRIVIIICMVSLTCGWLYGRNIARFGDPFIGNW
;
A
#
# COMPACT_ATOMS: atom_id res chain seq x y z
N MET A 1 17.85 -40.17 -18.62
CA MET A 1 16.49 -39.60 -18.71
C MET A 1 15.95 -39.54 -17.29
N LEU A 2 15.95 -38.35 -16.69
CA LEU A 2 15.42 -38.12 -15.34
C LEU A 2 13.93 -37.83 -15.47
N ASP A 3 13.11 -38.73 -14.95
CA ASP A 3 11.66 -38.61 -14.91
C ASP A 3 11.28 -37.47 -13.94
N ASN A 4 11.20 -36.26 -14.48
CA ASN A 4 10.95 -35.00 -13.76
C ASN A 4 9.45 -34.74 -13.55
N GLY A 5 8.71 -35.75 -13.08
CA GLY A 5 7.39 -35.52 -12.51
C GLY A 5 7.54 -34.79 -11.18
N LEU A 6 7.29 -33.48 -11.13
CA LEU A 6 7.09 -32.77 -9.86
C LEU A 6 6.04 -33.57 -9.06
N PRO A 7 6.35 -34.10 -7.85
CA PRO A 7 5.41 -34.94 -7.13
C PRO A 7 4.10 -34.17 -6.94
N LYS A 8 2.95 -34.78 -7.24
CA LYS A 8 1.60 -34.14 -7.18
C LYS A 8 1.41 -33.30 -5.91
N ASN A 9 1.96 -33.76 -4.79
CA ASN A 9 1.92 -33.08 -3.49
C ASN A 9 2.59 -31.68 -3.50
N ARG A 10 3.63 -31.45 -4.33
CA ARG A 10 4.28 -30.14 -4.49
C ARG A 10 3.48 -29.18 -5.35
N ILE A 11 2.77 -29.67 -6.37
CA ILE A 11 1.87 -28.85 -7.19
C ILE A 11 0.65 -28.44 -6.36
N LEU A 12 0.06 -29.38 -5.61
CA LEU A 12 -1.02 -29.09 -4.66
C LEU A 12 -0.58 -28.07 -3.59
N PHE A 13 0.62 -28.22 -3.04
CA PHE A 13 1.18 -27.26 -2.08
C PHE A 13 1.37 -25.88 -2.73
N ALA A 14 2.01 -25.78 -3.89
CA ALA A 14 2.21 -24.51 -4.59
C ALA A 14 0.88 -23.85 -5.03
N ALA A 15 -0.09 -24.63 -5.48
CA ALA A 15 -1.43 -24.15 -5.82
C ALA A 15 -2.16 -23.61 -4.58
N SER A 16 -2.05 -24.30 -3.43
CA SER A 16 -2.65 -23.82 -2.18
C SER A 16 -2.08 -22.47 -1.74
N PHE A 17 -0.80 -22.19 -1.99
CA PHE A 17 -0.17 -20.89 -1.68
C PHE A 17 -0.70 -19.72 -2.50
N ILE A 18 -1.25 -19.97 -3.70
CA ILE A 18 -1.83 -18.93 -4.55
C ILE A 18 -3.34 -18.85 -4.29
N CYS A 19 -4.02 -20.00 -4.21
CA CYS A 19 -5.46 -20.06 -4.06
C CYS A 19 -5.92 -19.59 -2.68
N LEU A 20 -5.22 -19.93 -1.58
CA LEU A 20 -5.68 -19.57 -0.23
C LEU A 20 -5.70 -18.05 0.00
N PRO A 21 -4.64 -17.26 -0.33
CA PRO A 21 -4.71 -15.81 -0.24
C PRO A 21 -5.79 -15.21 -1.15
N LEU A 22 -5.95 -15.72 -2.37
CA LEU A 22 -7.00 -15.24 -3.28
C LEU A 22 -8.41 -15.51 -2.75
N VAL A 23 -8.64 -16.69 -2.18
CA VAL A 23 -9.92 -17.05 -1.53
C VAL A 23 -10.15 -16.17 -0.31
N TYR A 24 -9.13 -15.97 0.54
CA TYR A 24 -9.23 -15.09 1.70
C TYR A 24 -9.53 -13.64 1.32
N LEU A 25 -8.79 -13.08 0.35
CA LEU A 25 -9.01 -11.72 -0.15
C LEU A 25 -10.39 -11.58 -0.81
N SER A 26 -10.84 -12.61 -1.55
CA SER A 26 -12.19 -12.62 -2.14
C SER A 26 -13.27 -12.66 -1.07
N TYR A 27 -13.08 -13.46 -0.01
CA TYR A 27 -13.99 -13.50 1.13
C TYR A 27 -14.04 -12.15 1.85
N GLN A 28 -12.89 -11.53 2.11
CA GLN A 28 -12.82 -10.20 2.71
C GLN A 28 -13.53 -9.16 1.83
N ALA A 29 -13.26 -9.15 0.52
CA ALA A 29 -13.83 -8.20 -0.40
C ALA A 29 -15.35 -8.39 -0.62
N PHE A 30 -15.85 -9.61 -0.76
CA PHE A 30 -17.23 -9.86 -1.18
C PHE A 30 -18.19 -10.29 -0.07
N VAL A 31 -17.69 -10.80 1.06
CA VAL A 31 -18.52 -11.38 2.13
C VAL A 31 -18.39 -10.61 3.44
N SER A 32 -17.16 -10.31 3.88
CA SER A 32 -16.92 -9.64 5.17
C SER A 32 -17.59 -8.27 5.25
N SER A 33 -18.47 -8.04 6.22
CA SER A 33 -19.14 -6.76 6.44
C SER A 33 -18.22 -5.68 7.01
N GLN A 34 -17.02 -6.05 7.48
CA GLN A 34 -16.03 -5.11 8.01
C GLN A 34 -15.26 -4.39 6.90
N ILE A 35 -15.21 -4.96 5.69
CA ILE A 35 -14.44 -4.41 4.58
C ILE A 35 -15.38 -3.68 3.63
N GLU A 36 -15.23 -2.36 3.52
CA GLU A 36 -16.08 -1.47 2.71
C GLU A 36 -15.74 -1.50 1.22
N PHE A 37 -15.61 -2.70 0.68
CA PHE A 37 -15.42 -2.92 -0.74
C PHE A 37 -16.77 -2.91 -1.47
N LEU A 38 -16.97 -1.92 -2.34
CA LEU A 38 -18.18 -1.78 -3.15
C LEU A 38 -18.14 -2.77 -4.32
N ARG A 39 -18.90 -3.87 -4.20
CA ARG A 39 -19.00 -4.90 -5.23
C ARG A 39 -19.54 -4.32 -6.54
N PRO A 40 -18.89 -4.57 -7.71
CA PRO A 40 -19.44 -4.17 -9.00
C PRO A 40 -20.79 -4.82 -9.30
N SER A 41 -21.70 -4.07 -9.93
CA SER A 41 -22.98 -4.57 -10.45
C SER A 41 -23.12 -4.24 -11.94
N LEU A 42 -23.76 -5.15 -12.68
CA LEU A 42 -24.15 -4.95 -14.08
C LEU A 42 -25.52 -4.27 -14.22
N ARG A 43 -26.32 -4.22 -13.15
CA ARG A 43 -27.71 -3.75 -13.15
C ARG A 43 -27.91 -2.44 -12.37
N GLY A 44 -26.83 -1.81 -11.94
CA GLY A 44 -26.82 -0.51 -11.28
C GLY A 44 -25.38 -0.03 -11.08
N LYS A 45 -25.21 1.21 -10.63
CA LYS A 45 -23.90 1.77 -10.24
C LYS A 45 -23.94 2.23 -8.80
N TRP A 46 -22.88 1.99 -8.04
CA TRP A 46 -22.74 2.61 -6.73
C TRP A 46 -22.68 4.12 -6.87
N ILE A 47 -23.51 4.82 -6.10
CA ILE A 47 -23.58 6.27 -6.05
C ILE A 47 -23.26 6.79 -4.65
N THR A 48 -22.66 7.98 -4.59
CA THR A 48 -22.24 8.68 -3.35
C THR A 48 -22.45 10.19 -3.50
N HIS A 49 -22.31 10.94 -2.40
CA HIS A 49 -22.19 12.40 -2.45
C HIS A 49 -20.95 12.80 -3.27
N PRO A 50 -21.02 13.80 -4.18
CA PRO A 50 -19.89 14.19 -5.02
C PRO A 50 -18.72 14.76 -4.21
N ASN A 51 -18.99 15.43 -3.09
CA ASN A 51 -18.01 16.00 -2.18
C ASN A 51 -18.32 15.54 -0.76
N PRO A 52 -18.07 14.26 -0.41
CA PRO A 52 -18.32 13.81 0.95
C PRO A 52 -17.31 14.50 1.89
N PRO A 53 -17.73 14.91 3.10
CA PRO A 53 -16.80 15.40 4.11
C PRO A 53 -15.91 14.24 4.53
N ILE A 54 -14.71 14.17 3.95
CA ILE A 54 -13.67 13.22 4.32
C ILE A 54 -12.61 14.03 5.06
N ASP A 55 -12.56 13.89 6.38
CA ASP A 55 -11.39 14.29 7.15
C ASP A 55 -10.47 13.07 7.25
N PHE A 56 -9.28 13.17 6.66
CA PHE A 56 -8.26 12.10 6.74
C PHE A 56 -7.48 12.14 8.06
N GLN A 57 -7.63 13.20 8.87
CA GLN A 57 -6.87 13.42 10.10
C GLN A 57 -7.67 13.12 11.37
N GLN A 58 -9.00 13.07 11.29
CA GLN A 58 -9.88 12.69 12.40
C GLN A 58 -10.83 11.58 11.94
N SER A 59 -11.26 10.71 12.86
CA SER A 59 -12.36 9.78 12.63
C SER A 59 -13.69 10.55 12.53
N SER A 60 -13.83 11.43 11.55
CA SER A 60 -15.01 12.24 11.37
C SER A 60 -16.14 11.36 10.88
N THR A 61 -17.22 11.28 11.66
CA THR A 61 -18.47 10.65 11.26
C THR A 61 -19.00 11.34 10.00
N CYS A 62 -19.16 10.63 8.89
CA CYS A 62 -19.87 11.19 7.75
C CYS A 62 -21.36 11.30 8.15
N PRO A 63 -22.05 12.41 7.86
CA PRO A 63 -23.48 12.47 8.06
C PRO A 63 -24.19 11.43 7.18
N ASP A 64 -25.40 11.05 7.58
CA ASP A 64 -26.26 10.25 6.73
C ASP A 64 -26.50 10.96 5.40
N ALA A 65 -26.50 10.21 4.29
CA ALA A 65 -26.82 10.76 2.98
C ALA A 65 -28.21 10.34 2.56
N ILE A 66 -28.95 11.31 2.03
CA ILE A 66 -30.30 11.11 1.50
C ILE A 66 -30.20 11.09 -0.03
N PHE A 67 -30.40 9.92 -0.61
CA PHE A 67 -30.51 9.73 -2.04
C PHE A 67 -31.96 9.84 -2.49
N TYR A 68 -32.21 10.56 -3.58
CA TYR A 68 -33.55 10.82 -4.10
C TYR A 68 -33.62 10.64 -5.61
N ARG A 69 -34.79 10.16 -6.03
CA ARG A 69 -35.13 9.90 -7.42
C ARG A 69 -36.58 10.28 -7.67
N ASP A 70 -36.77 11.29 -8.51
CA ASP A 70 -38.09 11.70 -9.02
C ASP A 70 -38.32 11.16 -10.43
N PHE A 71 -39.47 10.54 -10.68
CA PHE A 71 -39.81 9.98 -11.98
C PHE A 71 -41.32 10.04 -12.22
N GLN A 72 -41.71 9.95 -13.49
CA GLN A 72 -43.12 9.92 -13.89
C GLN A 72 -43.51 8.53 -14.39
N LEU A 73 -44.74 8.13 -14.09
CA LEU A 73 -45.36 6.90 -14.56
C LEU A 73 -46.73 7.23 -15.16
N ASP A 74 -47.01 6.74 -16.37
CA ASP A 74 -48.35 6.90 -16.97
C ASP A 74 -49.40 6.14 -16.16
N LYS A 75 -49.07 4.90 -15.77
CA LYS A 75 -49.86 4.05 -14.88
C LYS A 75 -48.95 3.25 -13.95
N PRO A 76 -49.41 2.91 -12.72
CA PRO A 76 -48.67 1.99 -11.86
C PRO A 76 -48.44 0.64 -12.58
N PRO A 77 -47.20 0.15 -12.63
CA PRO A 77 -46.90 -1.14 -13.25
C PRO A 77 -47.46 -2.30 -12.41
N GLU A 78 -47.80 -3.41 -13.06
CA GLU A 78 -48.25 -4.64 -12.39
C GLU A 78 -47.12 -5.29 -11.56
N LYS A 79 -45.87 -5.07 -11.98
CA LYS A 79 -44.67 -5.53 -11.30
C LYS A 79 -43.56 -4.48 -11.37
N GLU A 80 -43.09 -4.03 -10.20
CA GLU A 80 -41.92 -3.18 -10.09
C GLU A 80 -41.20 -3.51 -8.78
N GLU A 81 -40.06 -4.18 -8.92
CA GLU A 81 -39.21 -4.62 -7.83
C GLU A 81 -37.83 -4.01 -7.99
N ILE A 82 -37.29 -3.48 -6.90
CA ILE A 82 -35.91 -3.02 -6.84
C ILE A 82 -35.12 -3.85 -5.82
N ARG A 83 -33.85 -4.03 -6.10
CA ARG A 83 -32.90 -4.64 -5.18
C ARG A 83 -32.01 -3.52 -4.65
N VAL A 84 -32.12 -3.25 -3.35
CA VAL A 84 -31.39 -2.17 -2.68
C VAL A 84 -30.24 -2.76 -1.88
N THR A 85 -29.05 -2.23 -2.09
CA THR A 85 -27.85 -2.50 -1.29
C THR A 85 -27.30 -1.15 -0.86
N ALA A 86 -27.07 -0.97 0.44
CA ALA A 86 -26.57 0.29 0.97
C ALA A 86 -25.51 0.01 2.02
N MET A 87 -24.51 0.88 2.12
CA MET A 87 -23.46 0.73 3.11
C MET A 87 -24.04 0.86 4.53
N ARG A 88 -23.67 -0.07 5.41
CA ARG A 88 -24.15 -0.20 6.80
C ARG A 88 -25.65 -0.49 6.94
N GLY A 89 -26.49 0.48 6.61
CA GLY A 89 -27.94 0.41 6.78
C GLY A 89 -28.63 1.54 6.03
N PHE A 90 -29.92 1.33 5.74
CA PHE A 90 -30.74 2.33 5.07
C PHE A 90 -32.18 2.26 5.55
N TRP A 91 -32.91 3.34 5.30
CA TRP A 91 -34.37 3.31 5.26
C TRP A 91 -34.85 3.85 3.92
N ILE A 92 -36.03 3.40 3.51
CA ILE A 92 -36.62 3.77 2.22
C ILE A 92 -38.04 4.29 2.41
N GLN A 93 -38.34 5.36 1.67
CA GLN A 93 -39.65 5.97 1.61
C GLN A 93 -40.02 6.23 0.15
N VAL A 94 -41.26 5.91 -0.20
CA VAL A 94 -41.82 6.12 -1.53
C VAL A 94 -43.09 6.93 -1.39
N ASN A 95 -43.16 8.07 -2.06
CA ASN A 95 -44.31 8.98 -1.98
C ASN A 95 -44.74 9.30 -0.53
N LYS A 96 -43.77 9.60 0.34
CA LYS A 96 -43.96 9.87 1.78
C LYS A 96 -44.42 8.67 2.64
N LYS A 97 -44.52 7.47 2.08
CA LYS A 97 -44.81 6.24 2.83
C LYS A 97 -43.53 5.45 3.08
N ASN A 98 -43.27 5.10 4.33
CA ASN A 98 -42.10 4.29 4.70
C ASN A 98 -42.35 2.82 4.36
N ILE A 99 -41.34 2.15 3.83
CA ILE A 99 -41.39 0.71 3.56
C ILE A 99 -40.61 0.00 4.66
N SER A 100 -41.27 -0.92 5.35
CA SER A 100 -40.63 -1.78 6.35
C SER A 100 -40.10 -3.06 5.69
N PHE A 101 -38.92 -3.50 6.13
CA PHE A 101 -38.26 -4.72 5.66
C PHE A 101 -37.34 -5.25 6.76
N ASP A 102 -37.02 -6.54 6.69
CA ASP A 102 -36.06 -7.15 7.62
C ASP A 102 -34.64 -6.71 7.30
N SER A 103 -33.91 -6.26 8.32
CA SER A 103 -32.53 -5.83 8.17
C SER A 103 -31.66 -6.98 7.64
N PRO A 104 -30.81 -6.76 6.63
CA PRO A 104 -29.97 -7.81 6.12
C PRO A 104 -28.85 -8.09 7.13
N GLY A 105 -28.50 -9.36 7.36
CA GLY A 105 -27.41 -9.72 8.27
C GLY A 105 -26.03 -9.15 7.87
N SER A 106 -25.90 -8.64 6.64
CA SER A 106 -24.73 -7.91 6.16
C SER A 106 -25.17 -6.84 5.17
N TRP A 107 -24.58 -5.64 5.26
CA TRP A 107 -24.84 -4.55 4.32
C TRP A 107 -24.46 -4.87 2.86
N LYS A 108 -23.63 -5.89 2.64
CA LYS A 108 -23.29 -6.41 1.30
C LYS A 108 -24.40 -7.27 0.69
N SER A 109 -25.36 -7.67 1.50
CA SER A 109 -26.55 -8.37 1.04
C SER A 109 -27.60 -7.37 0.62
N SER A 110 -28.30 -7.71 -0.44
CA SER A 110 -29.30 -6.84 -1.04
C SER A 110 -30.70 -7.28 -0.66
N ILE A 111 -31.59 -6.30 -0.48
CA ILE A 111 -32.99 -6.55 -0.13
C ILE A 111 -33.85 -6.29 -1.36
N LEU A 112 -34.74 -7.24 -1.66
CA LEU A 112 -35.73 -7.09 -2.72
C LEU A 112 -36.95 -6.37 -2.15
N ILE A 113 -37.35 -5.26 -2.78
CA ILE A 113 -38.46 -4.42 -2.35
C ILE A 113 -39.46 -4.31 -3.49
N ASN A 114 -40.71 -4.71 -3.22
CA ASN A 114 -41.84 -4.48 -4.12
C ASN A 114 -42.36 -3.04 -3.96
N LEU A 115 -42.27 -2.25 -5.02
CA LEU A 115 -42.68 -0.85 -5.01
C LEU A 115 -44.14 -0.64 -5.42
N VAL A 116 -44.78 -1.62 -6.07
CA VAL A 116 -46.14 -1.51 -6.64
C VAL A 116 -47.16 -0.89 -5.68
N PRO A 117 -47.25 -1.29 -4.39
CA PRO A 117 -48.25 -0.73 -3.46
C PRO A 117 -48.06 0.77 -3.13
N TYR A 118 -46.90 1.33 -3.45
CA TYR A 118 -46.51 2.68 -3.09
C TYR A 118 -46.44 3.63 -4.29
N LEU A 119 -46.57 3.11 -5.52
CA LEU A 119 -46.52 3.89 -6.76
C LEU A 119 -47.91 4.40 -7.16
N LYS A 120 -47.94 5.55 -7.82
CA LYS A 120 -49.15 6.19 -8.36
C LYS A 120 -48.95 6.63 -9.80
N SER A 121 -50.03 6.91 -10.52
CA SER A 121 -49.95 7.60 -11.81
C SER A 121 -49.43 9.04 -11.61
N GLY A 122 -48.62 9.53 -12.55
CA GLY A 122 -47.96 10.82 -12.49
C GLY A 122 -46.62 10.78 -11.74
N GLN A 123 -46.31 11.85 -10.99
CA GLN A 123 -45.02 12.03 -10.34
C GLN A 123 -44.86 11.14 -9.10
N ASN A 124 -43.75 10.40 -9.05
CA ASN A 124 -43.35 9.54 -7.94
C ASN A 124 -41.96 9.94 -7.44
N THR A 125 -41.76 9.83 -6.13
CA THR A 125 -40.48 10.11 -5.48
C THR A 125 -40.06 8.93 -4.62
N ILE A 126 -38.83 8.46 -4.81
CA ILE A 126 -38.15 7.52 -3.91
C ILE A 126 -37.08 8.29 -3.14
N ARG A 127 -37.08 8.15 -1.82
CA ARG A 127 -36.08 8.67 -0.89
C ARG A 127 -35.45 7.48 -0.15
N ILE A 128 -34.13 7.37 -0.21
CA ILE A 128 -33.37 6.35 0.51
C ILE A 128 -32.30 7.08 1.32
N GLN A 129 -32.37 7.00 2.65
CA GLN A 129 -31.32 7.53 3.50
C GLN A 129 -30.39 6.38 3.90
N VAL A 130 -29.09 6.60 3.74
CA VAL A 130 -28.03 5.64 4.03
C VAL A 130 -27.17 6.17 5.16
N SER A 131 -26.86 5.31 6.13
CA SER A 131 -26.13 5.73 7.32
C SER A 131 -24.63 5.95 7.06
N GLY A 132 -24.07 7.05 7.57
CA GLY A 132 -22.70 7.50 7.28
C GLY A 132 -21.62 7.44 8.38
N PRO A 133 -21.75 6.75 9.52
CA PRO A 133 -21.01 7.10 10.74
C PRO A 133 -19.48 6.97 10.68
N LYS A 134 -18.88 6.46 9.60
CA LYS A 134 -17.41 6.37 9.46
C LYS A 134 -16.90 6.72 8.05
N ASN A 135 -17.68 6.45 7.01
CA ASN A 135 -17.25 6.58 5.62
C ASN A 135 -18.40 7.12 4.76
N PRO A 136 -18.10 7.70 3.58
CA PRO A 136 -19.10 8.26 2.70
C PRO A 136 -20.23 7.27 2.40
N PRO A 137 -21.50 7.60 2.72
CA PRO A 137 -22.63 6.74 2.42
C PRO A 137 -22.68 6.36 0.94
N ALA A 138 -22.82 5.07 0.67
CA ALA A 138 -22.90 4.53 -0.69
C ALA A 138 -24.19 3.76 -0.89
N LEU A 139 -24.82 3.96 -2.05
CA LEU A 139 -26.08 3.31 -2.43
C LEU A 139 -25.94 2.60 -3.78
N LEU A 140 -26.50 1.40 -3.87
CA LEU A 140 -26.72 0.66 -5.11
C LEU A 140 -28.19 0.24 -5.18
N VAL A 141 -28.87 0.67 -6.24
CA VAL A 141 -30.23 0.26 -6.58
C VAL A 141 -30.17 -0.47 -7.92
N GLU A 142 -30.50 -1.75 -7.91
CA GLU A 142 -30.64 -2.57 -9.11
C GLU A 142 -32.12 -2.74 -9.43
N GLY A 143 -32.50 -2.58 -10.69
CA GLY A 143 -33.90 -2.67 -11.10
C GLY A 143 -34.09 -2.16 -12.52
N ASN A 144 -35.30 -1.70 -12.82
CA ASN A 144 -35.65 -1.09 -14.10
C ASN A 144 -34.72 0.09 -14.42
N LYS A 145 -34.46 0.36 -15.70
CA LYS A 145 -33.57 1.44 -16.19
C LYS A 145 -33.94 2.81 -15.63
N LEU A 146 -35.22 3.03 -15.33
CA LEU A 146 -35.75 4.26 -14.72
C LEU A 146 -35.27 4.48 -13.27
N LEU A 147 -35.13 3.38 -12.52
CA LEU A 147 -34.91 3.36 -11.07
C LEU A 147 -33.48 2.94 -10.69
N ARG A 148 -32.77 2.22 -11.56
CA ARG A 148 -31.38 1.81 -11.27
C ARG A 148 -30.51 3.00 -10.90
N SER A 149 -29.61 2.83 -9.92
CA SER A 149 -28.74 3.89 -9.42
C SER A 149 -27.70 4.31 -10.47
N GLY A 150 -27.47 5.62 -10.56
CA GLY A 150 -26.60 6.26 -11.55
C GLY A 150 -26.74 7.79 -11.52
N LYS A 151 -26.34 8.47 -12.61
CA LYS A 151 -26.33 9.96 -12.72
C LYS A 151 -27.72 10.62 -12.64
N ASN A 152 -28.79 9.83 -12.75
CA ASN A 152 -30.19 10.27 -12.64
C ASN A 152 -30.69 10.33 -11.19
N TRP A 153 -29.88 9.88 -10.25
CA TRP A 153 -30.10 10.06 -8.83
C TRP A 153 -29.40 11.31 -8.36
N LYS A 154 -29.95 11.87 -7.29
CA LYS A 154 -29.42 13.04 -6.65
C LYS A 154 -29.24 12.72 -5.15
N VAL A 155 -28.39 13.48 -4.45
CA VAL A 155 -27.95 13.22 -3.07
C VAL A 155 -27.75 14.51 -2.27
N ALA A 156 -28.10 14.46 -0.99
CA ALA A 156 -27.98 15.54 -0.01
C ALA A 156 -27.48 14.96 1.32
N LEU A 157 -26.68 15.72 2.06
CA LEU A 157 -26.23 15.37 3.42
C LEU A 157 -27.09 16.07 4.48
N ASN A 158 -27.71 17.20 4.14
CA ASN A 158 -28.57 17.90 5.07
C ASN A 158 -29.99 17.30 5.07
N PRO A 159 -30.61 17.07 6.26
CA PRO A 159 -31.96 16.51 6.35
C PRO A 159 -33.06 17.32 5.65
N ASP A 160 -32.86 18.63 5.54
CA ASP A 160 -33.74 19.60 4.89
C ASP A 160 -33.54 19.68 3.37
N LEU A 161 -32.62 18.89 2.82
CA LEU A 161 -32.32 18.82 1.39
C LEU A 161 -31.73 20.12 0.82
N SER A 162 -31.15 21.00 1.64
CA SER A 162 -30.61 22.29 1.19
C SER A 162 -29.41 22.16 0.24
N ASP A 163 -28.64 21.07 0.36
CA ASP A 163 -27.39 20.79 -0.39
C ASP A 163 -27.60 19.82 -1.57
N LEU A 164 -28.83 19.79 -2.08
CA LEU A 164 -29.29 18.93 -3.19
C LEU A 164 -28.34 18.95 -4.40
N SER A 165 -27.63 17.84 -4.65
CA SER A 165 -26.70 17.73 -5.78
C SER A 165 -26.88 16.44 -6.58
N THR A 166 -26.38 16.38 -7.81
CA THR A 166 -26.39 15.13 -8.59
C THR A 166 -25.44 14.12 -7.96
N ALA A 167 -25.91 12.89 -7.76
CA ALA A 167 -25.09 11.85 -7.15
C ALA A 167 -23.92 11.46 -8.07
N SER A 168 -22.73 11.30 -7.48
CA SER A 168 -21.54 10.85 -8.19
C SER A 168 -21.50 9.32 -8.23
N ILE A 169 -20.87 8.76 -9.26
CA ILE A 169 -20.66 7.31 -9.35
C ILE A 169 -19.38 6.98 -8.58
N ALA A 170 -19.47 6.15 -7.54
CA ALA A 170 -18.33 5.84 -6.66
C ALA A 170 -17.12 5.21 -7.38
N LEU A 171 -17.35 4.57 -8.54
CA LEU A 171 -16.32 3.94 -9.39
C LEU A 171 -15.84 4.83 -10.56
N GLN A 172 -16.46 5.98 -10.78
CA GLN A 172 -16.11 6.91 -11.85
C GLN A 172 -16.02 8.31 -11.27
N ASP A 173 -14.82 8.67 -10.81
CA ASP A 173 -14.09 9.72 -11.50
C ASP A 173 -12.68 9.81 -10.94
N GLU A 174 -11.70 9.24 -11.63
CA GLU A 174 -10.32 9.72 -11.54
C GLU A 174 -10.21 11.23 -11.91
N HIS A 175 -11.32 11.95 -12.15
CA HIS A 175 -11.29 13.41 -12.21
C HIS A 175 -10.76 14.07 -10.93
N TYR A 176 -10.82 13.44 -9.75
CA TYR A 176 -10.03 13.92 -8.59
C TYR A 176 -8.52 13.70 -8.77
N LEU A 177 -8.10 12.71 -9.58
CA LEU A 177 -6.72 12.55 -10.08
C LEU A 177 -6.42 13.49 -11.26
N ASN A 178 -7.43 14.01 -11.96
CA ASN A 178 -7.30 15.22 -12.78
C ASN A 178 -7.19 16.45 -11.86
N ASN A 179 -6.21 16.42 -10.98
CA ASN A 179 -5.51 17.62 -10.62
C ASN A 179 -5.03 18.28 -11.91
N LYS A 180 -5.05 19.62 -11.89
CA LYS A 180 -4.35 20.50 -12.85
C LYS A 180 -3.12 19.77 -13.38
N PRO A 181 -2.88 19.72 -14.70
CA PRO A 181 -1.79 18.92 -15.28
C PRO A 181 -0.55 19.08 -14.41
N ASN A 182 0.08 17.98 -13.98
CA ASN A 182 1.24 18.10 -13.09
C ASN A 182 2.28 19.06 -13.70
N PRO A 183 3.18 19.67 -12.93
CA PRO A 183 4.11 20.67 -13.44
C PRO A 183 4.90 20.21 -14.69
N ILE A 184 5.11 18.90 -14.82
CA ILE A 184 5.74 18.26 -15.99
C ILE A 184 4.84 18.35 -17.23
N ARG A 185 3.54 18.06 -17.13
CA ARG A 185 2.54 18.22 -18.21
C ARG A 185 2.23 19.69 -18.53
N GLN A 186 2.36 20.59 -17.56
CA GLN A 186 2.23 22.04 -17.79
C GLN A 186 3.48 22.65 -18.43
N SER A 187 4.63 21.99 -18.32
CA SER A 187 5.87 22.48 -18.88
C SER A 187 5.78 22.54 -20.41
N ILE A 188 6.28 23.63 -20.99
CA ILE A 188 6.45 23.75 -22.45
C ILE A 188 7.39 22.67 -23.00
N PHE A 189 8.19 22.05 -22.13
CA PHE A 189 9.09 20.94 -22.45
C PHE A 189 8.45 19.55 -22.29
N PHE A 190 7.15 19.45 -21.99
CA PHE A 190 6.48 18.16 -21.78
C PHE A 190 6.73 17.17 -22.92
N THR A 191 6.59 17.62 -24.16
CA THR A 191 6.82 16.80 -25.37
C THR A 191 8.26 16.28 -25.40
N PHE A 192 9.25 17.07 -24.97
CA PHE A 192 10.63 16.63 -24.87
C PHE A 192 10.83 15.60 -23.76
N TYR A 193 10.22 15.78 -22.58
CA TYR A 193 10.27 14.78 -21.51
C TYR A 193 9.61 13.46 -21.92
N LEU A 194 8.48 13.54 -22.63
CA LEU A 194 7.76 12.36 -23.13
C LEU A 194 8.58 11.63 -24.20
N ILE A 195 9.13 12.35 -25.18
CA ILE A 195 10.03 11.76 -26.19
C ILE A 195 11.26 11.15 -25.52
N GLY A 196 11.89 11.85 -24.57
CA GLY A 196 13.03 11.34 -23.82
C GLY A 196 12.70 10.05 -23.05
N PHE A 197 11.53 9.99 -22.41
CA PHE A 197 11.04 8.80 -21.72
C PHE A 197 10.75 7.63 -22.68
N LEU A 198 10.12 7.90 -23.82
CA LEU A 198 9.83 6.90 -24.85
C LEU A 198 11.11 6.36 -25.48
N VAL A 199 12.08 7.23 -25.79
CA VAL A 199 13.41 6.85 -26.29
C VAL A 199 14.16 6.03 -25.24
N TYR A 200 14.17 6.46 -23.98
CA TYR A 200 14.76 5.70 -22.88
C TYR A 200 14.12 4.31 -22.74
N SER A 201 12.79 4.23 -22.81
CA SER A 201 12.05 2.97 -22.75
C SER A 201 12.34 2.06 -23.94
N ALA A 202 12.40 2.62 -25.16
CA ALA A 202 12.76 1.90 -26.37
C ALA A 202 14.22 1.43 -26.35
N LEU A 203 15.14 2.21 -25.78
CA LEU A 203 16.52 1.81 -25.52
C LEU A 203 16.58 0.66 -24.51
N GLY A 204 15.79 0.72 -23.43
CA GLY A 204 15.65 -0.37 -22.47
C GLY A 204 15.15 -1.67 -23.11
N VAL A 205 14.14 -1.59 -23.97
CA VAL A 205 13.58 -2.74 -24.71
C VAL A 205 14.56 -3.27 -25.76
N SER A 206 15.22 -2.41 -26.51
CA SER A 206 16.22 -2.84 -27.51
C SER A 206 17.44 -3.51 -26.87
N VAL A 207 17.87 -3.09 -25.67
CA VAL A 207 18.89 -3.80 -24.87
C VAL A 207 18.43 -5.21 -24.48
N LEU A 208 17.13 -5.46 -24.30
CA LEU A 208 16.57 -6.80 -24.05
C LEU A 208 16.50 -7.65 -25.33
N LEU A 209 16.29 -7.03 -26.50
CA LEU A 209 16.15 -7.69 -27.79
C LEU A 209 17.49 -8.01 -28.48
N ILE A 210 18.56 -7.26 -28.16
CA ILE A 210 19.91 -7.56 -28.66
C ILE A 210 20.39 -8.87 -28.03
N ARG A 211 20.29 -9.97 -28.80
CA ARG A 211 20.89 -11.27 -28.44
C ARG A 211 22.41 -11.09 -28.29
N PRO A 212 22.99 -11.22 -27.09
CA PRO A 212 24.40 -10.91 -26.89
C PRO A 212 25.28 -11.97 -27.54
N ASN A 213 26.38 -11.53 -28.15
CA ASN A 213 27.52 -12.40 -28.39
C ASN A 213 28.13 -12.74 -27.02
N LYS A 214 27.84 -13.95 -26.50
CA LYS A 214 27.97 -14.37 -25.09
C LYS A 214 29.40 -14.38 -24.51
N THR A 215 30.43 -14.08 -25.31
CA THR A 215 31.78 -14.56 -25.02
C THR A 215 32.81 -13.50 -24.62
N LYS A 216 32.69 -12.22 -25.02
CA LYS A 216 33.77 -11.22 -24.78
C LYS A 216 33.59 -10.30 -23.57
N PHE A 217 32.37 -9.89 -23.21
CA PHE A 217 32.17 -8.82 -22.20
C PHE A 217 32.08 -9.34 -20.75
N ASP A 218 31.68 -10.60 -20.57
CA ASP A 218 31.41 -11.20 -19.25
C ASP A 218 32.62 -11.93 -18.63
N GLN A 219 33.74 -12.04 -19.37
CA GLN A 219 35.01 -12.62 -18.90
C GLN A 219 36.07 -11.56 -18.53
N ASP A 220 35.78 -10.27 -18.72
CA ASP A 220 36.73 -9.18 -18.47
C ASP A 220 36.87 -8.91 -16.96
N THR A 221 38.12 -8.87 -16.47
CA THR A 221 38.43 -8.66 -15.04
C THR A 221 38.44 -7.18 -14.65
N ASN A 222 38.35 -6.27 -15.61
CA ASN A 222 38.38 -4.83 -15.35
C ASN A 222 37.14 -4.37 -14.57
N LEU A 223 37.36 -3.87 -13.35
CA LEU A 223 36.31 -3.38 -12.44
C LEU A 223 35.48 -2.23 -13.03
N TRP A 224 36.08 -1.33 -13.79
CA TRP A 224 35.39 -0.21 -14.44
C TRP A 224 34.45 -0.70 -15.54
N LYS A 225 34.86 -1.66 -16.37
CA LYS A 225 33.96 -2.27 -17.37
C LYS A 225 32.79 -3.01 -16.72
N LYS A 226 33.03 -3.58 -15.52
CA LYS A 226 32.03 -4.32 -14.77
C LYS A 226 31.04 -3.42 -14.03
N HIS A 227 31.52 -2.36 -13.36
CA HIS A 227 30.71 -1.59 -12.42
C HIS A 227 30.60 -0.10 -12.74
N GLY A 228 31.41 0.42 -13.66
CA GLY A 228 31.50 1.84 -13.98
C GLY A 228 30.18 2.48 -14.36
N PHE A 229 29.38 1.82 -15.20
CA PHE A 229 28.04 2.31 -15.56
C PHE A 229 27.13 2.48 -14.32
N CYS A 230 27.06 1.44 -13.48
CA CYS A 230 26.25 1.50 -12.26
C CYS A 230 26.77 2.57 -11.29
N PHE A 231 28.10 2.73 -11.20
CA PHE A 231 28.73 3.75 -10.36
C PHE A 231 28.40 5.17 -10.84
N LEU A 232 28.54 5.45 -12.13
CA LEU A 232 28.18 6.75 -12.71
C LEU A 232 26.68 7.05 -12.55
N LEU A 233 25.82 6.05 -12.76
CA LEU A 233 24.38 6.22 -12.55
C LEU A 233 24.04 6.46 -11.07
N PHE A 234 24.71 5.75 -10.16
CA PHE A 234 24.57 6.00 -8.72
C PHE A 234 24.98 7.42 -8.37
N LEU A 235 26.10 7.92 -8.89
CA LEU A 235 26.53 9.30 -8.68
C LEU A 235 25.52 10.31 -9.24
N ALA A 236 24.98 10.08 -10.43
CA ALA A 236 23.96 10.94 -11.01
C ALA A 236 22.71 11.01 -10.12
N VAL A 237 22.20 9.86 -9.66
CA VAL A 237 21.07 9.80 -8.74
C VAL A 237 21.43 10.44 -7.39
N ALA A 238 22.60 10.16 -6.84
CA ALA A 238 23.05 10.74 -5.59
C ALA A 238 23.09 12.28 -5.66
N THR A 239 23.61 12.84 -6.75
CA THR A 239 23.62 14.30 -6.98
C THR A 239 22.20 14.86 -7.03
N ILE A 240 21.28 14.21 -7.76
CA ILE A 240 19.87 14.64 -7.80
C ILE A 240 19.23 14.58 -6.41
N GLN A 241 19.47 13.51 -5.66
CA GLN A 241 18.88 13.33 -4.32
C GLN A 241 19.44 14.31 -3.29
N LEU A 242 20.74 14.58 -3.35
CA LEU A 242 21.39 15.60 -2.54
C LEU A 242 20.90 17.01 -2.90
N HIS A 243 20.70 17.27 -4.19
CA HIS A 243 20.06 18.50 -4.64
C HIS A 243 18.61 18.61 -4.14
N ASN A 244 17.81 17.55 -4.28
CA ASN A 244 16.41 17.52 -3.83
C ASN A 244 16.31 17.74 -2.33
N VAL A 245 17.12 17.03 -1.52
CA VAL A 245 17.09 17.23 -0.07
C VAL A 245 17.62 18.60 0.32
N TYR A 246 18.52 19.22 -0.42
CA TYR A 246 18.94 20.60 -0.18
C TYR A 246 17.81 21.59 -0.49
N THR A 247 17.20 21.48 -1.68
CA THR A 247 16.19 22.39 -2.22
C THR A 247 14.83 22.27 -1.55
N TYR A 248 14.37 21.05 -1.23
CA TYR A 248 13.01 20.85 -0.71
C TYR A 248 12.90 21.32 0.74
N PRO A 249 11.85 22.08 1.08
CA PRO A 249 11.64 22.51 2.46
C PRO A 249 11.36 21.30 3.33
N HIS A 250 11.97 21.28 4.51
CA HIS A 250 11.71 20.25 5.53
C HIS A 250 10.31 20.40 6.13
N THR A 251 9.63 21.53 5.91
CA THR A 251 8.29 21.88 6.39
C THR A 251 7.17 21.64 5.37
N ARG A 252 7.48 21.22 4.12
CA ARG A 252 6.43 20.89 3.16
C ARG A 252 5.75 19.60 3.64
N SER A 253 4.42 19.62 3.75
CA SER A 253 3.58 18.50 4.19
C SER A 253 3.71 17.31 3.22
N HIS A 254 4.74 16.50 3.42
CA HIS A 254 4.83 15.17 2.82
C HIS A 254 3.79 14.25 3.48
N PHE A 255 3.54 13.09 2.88
CA PHE A 255 2.59 12.10 3.41
C PHE A 255 2.87 11.82 4.91
N ASP A 256 1.85 12.00 5.76
CA ASP A 256 1.89 11.82 7.22
C ASP A 256 3.07 12.50 7.95
N TRP A 257 3.62 13.57 7.35
CA TRP A 257 4.84 14.24 7.82
C TRP A 257 4.75 14.71 9.28
N GLN A 258 3.63 15.34 9.65
CA GLN A 258 3.47 15.91 11.00
C GLN A 258 3.55 14.80 12.06
N GLY A 259 2.86 13.68 11.84
CA GLY A 259 2.90 12.55 12.77
C GLY A 259 4.31 11.98 12.95
N HIS A 260 5.09 11.89 11.87
CA HIS A 260 6.49 11.46 11.96
C HIS A 260 7.35 12.46 12.75
N VAL A 261 7.19 13.76 12.53
CA VAL A 261 7.94 14.80 13.25
C VAL A 261 7.56 14.82 14.74
N ASP A 262 6.27 14.69 15.07
CA ASP A 262 5.79 14.64 16.45
C ASP A 262 6.39 13.44 17.20
N TYR A 263 6.47 12.27 16.55
CA TYR A 263 7.12 11.10 17.12
C TYR A 263 8.61 11.37 17.39
N ILE A 264 9.34 11.93 16.42
CA ILE A 264 10.76 12.25 16.60
C ILE A 264 10.96 13.23 17.75
N GLN A 265 10.18 14.31 17.79
CA GLN A 265 10.24 15.33 18.84
C GLN A 265 9.86 14.77 20.21
N TYR A 266 8.85 13.90 20.28
CA TYR A 266 8.45 13.25 21.52
C TYR A 266 9.59 12.43 22.11
N ILE A 267 10.25 11.58 21.30
CA ILE A 267 11.43 10.83 21.77
C ILE A 267 12.55 11.79 22.17
N ALA A 268 12.84 12.80 21.34
CA ALA A 268 13.91 13.74 21.60
C ALA A 268 13.70 14.47 22.95
N ASN A 269 12.47 14.85 23.27
CA ASN A 269 12.16 15.62 24.47
C ASN A 269 12.00 14.75 25.72
N HIS A 270 11.42 13.55 25.60
CA HIS A 270 11.07 12.71 26.75
C HIS A 270 11.99 11.51 26.95
N TRP A 271 12.88 11.20 26.00
CA TRP A 271 13.71 9.99 25.99
C TRP A 271 12.92 8.69 26.20
N LYS A 272 11.68 8.67 25.70
CA LYS A 272 10.72 7.58 25.86
C LYS A 272 10.08 7.23 24.53
N ILE A 273 9.90 5.94 24.30
CA ILE A 273 9.16 5.43 23.15
C ILE A 273 7.66 5.54 23.48
N PRO A 274 6.88 6.34 22.73
CA PRO A 274 5.45 6.48 22.92
C PRO A 274 4.72 5.15 22.70
N ILE A 275 3.46 5.12 23.13
CA ILE A 275 2.50 4.07 22.77
C ILE A 275 1.63 4.54 21.60
N ALA A 276 0.95 3.59 20.95
CA ALA A 276 0.19 3.86 19.73
C ALA A 276 -0.90 4.93 19.89
N THR A 277 -1.44 5.11 21.09
CA THR A 277 -2.49 6.09 21.40
C THR A 277 -1.96 7.50 21.69
N ASP A 278 -0.64 7.68 21.76
CA ASP A 278 -0.03 8.98 22.10
C ASP A 278 0.02 9.94 20.89
N GLY A 279 -0.17 9.44 19.66
CA GLY A 279 -0.16 10.26 18.45
C GLY A 279 -0.31 9.46 17.16
N TRP A 280 -0.60 10.16 16.05
CA TRP A 280 -0.99 9.58 14.76
C TRP A 280 -0.03 8.50 14.22
N GLU A 281 1.27 8.77 14.17
CA GLU A 281 2.27 7.80 13.68
C GLU A 281 2.96 7.01 14.82
N MET A 282 2.53 7.18 16.07
CA MET A 282 3.23 6.60 17.23
C MET A 282 3.02 5.09 17.39
N PHE A 283 2.18 4.47 16.55
CA PHE A 283 2.03 3.02 16.44
C PHE A 283 3.21 2.34 15.72
N GLN A 284 3.98 3.11 14.94
CA GLN A 284 5.06 2.60 14.11
C GLN A 284 6.24 2.07 14.95
N PRO A 285 6.96 1.04 14.46
CA PRO A 285 8.18 0.58 15.10
C PRO A 285 9.25 1.69 15.23
N PRO A 286 10.02 1.71 16.34
CA PRO A 286 10.67 2.93 16.81
C PRO A 286 12.05 3.22 16.23
N LEU A 287 12.68 2.30 15.48
CA LEU A 287 14.13 2.41 15.16
C LEU A 287 14.47 3.68 14.38
N TYR A 288 13.68 4.01 13.36
CA TYR A 288 13.86 5.25 12.60
C TYR A 288 13.78 6.47 13.51
N TYR A 289 12.74 6.53 14.35
CA TYR A 289 12.46 7.67 15.22
C TYR A 289 13.50 7.85 16.32
N LEU A 290 14.01 6.76 16.89
CA LEU A 290 15.10 6.78 17.86
C LEU A 290 16.37 7.40 17.27
N ILE A 291 16.78 6.95 16.07
CA ILE A 291 17.97 7.48 15.39
C ILE A 291 17.73 8.94 15.00
N SER A 292 16.58 9.25 14.42
CA SER A 292 16.19 10.60 14.04
C SER A 292 16.13 11.56 15.23
N ALA A 293 15.69 11.11 16.41
CA ALA A 293 15.65 11.93 17.62
C ALA A 293 17.04 12.28 18.14
N VAL A 294 17.97 11.33 18.08
CA VAL A 294 19.40 11.57 18.36
C VAL A 294 19.95 12.61 17.38
N ILE A 295 19.75 12.41 16.07
CA ILE A 295 20.18 13.36 15.03
C ILE A 295 19.57 14.75 15.26
N LEU A 296 18.28 14.82 15.62
CA LEU A 296 17.59 16.07 15.92
C LEU A 296 18.25 16.81 17.09
N LYS A 297 18.54 16.11 18.20
CA LYS A 297 19.20 16.72 19.37
C LYS A 297 20.62 17.22 19.06
N PHE A 298 21.45 16.38 18.42
CA PHE A 298 22.85 16.73 18.14
C PHE A 298 23.03 17.72 16.99
N SER A 299 22.00 17.95 16.17
CA SER A 299 21.99 18.98 15.14
C SER A 299 21.36 20.31 15.60
N GLY A 300 21.07 20.47 16.89
CA GLY A 300 20.48 21.70 17.43
C GLY A 300 18.99 21.87 17.07
N GLY A 301 18.25 20.78 16.85
CA GLY A 301 16.84 20.81 16.47
C GLY A 301 16.61 20.85 14.95
N SER A 302 17.61 20.56 14.14
CA SER A 302 17.50 20.64 12.67
C SER A 302 16.72 19.47 12.08
N LEU A 303 15.45 19.69 11.74
CA LEU A 303 14.65 18.74 10.94
C LEU A 303 15.28 18.47 9.57
N LYS A 304 16.04 19.44 9.04
CA LYS A 304 16.79 19.27 7.80
C LYS A 304 17.87 18.18 7.93
N ALA A 305 18.52 18.05 9.09
CA ALA A 305 19.48 16.98 9.34
C ALA A 305 18.81 15.59 9.32
N VAL A 306 17.60 15.48 9.89
CA VAL A 306 16.79 14.25 9.82
C VAL A 306 16.36 13.94 8.38
N GLN A 307 15.98 14.95 7.62
CA GLN A 307 15.66 14.82 6.20
C GLN A 307 16.86 14.28 5.40
N ILE A 308 18.06 14.83 5.64
CA ILE A 308 19.32 14.35 5.04
C ILE A 308 19.58 12.89 5.41
N PHE A 309 19.41 12.52 6.69
CA PHE A 309 19.55 11.13 7.13
C PHE A 309 18.62 10.17 6.37
N THR A 310 17.37 10.58 6.15
CA THR A 310 16.41 9.75 5.39
C THR A 310 16.83 9.61 3.93
N THR A 311 17.33 10.68 3.31
CA THR A 311 17.92 10.64 1.96
C THR A 311 19.11 9.69 1.88
N LEU A 312 20.00 9.71 2.86
CA LEU A 312 21.14 8.80 2.94
C LEU A 312 20.69 7.34 3.08
N ALA A 313 19.64 7.06 3.85
CA ALA A 313 19.04 5.73 3.93
C ALA A 313 18.49 5.28 2.56
N GLY A 314 17.86 6.18 1.80
CA GLY A 314 17.40 5.93 0.43
C GLY A 314 18.53 5.62 -0.54
N LEU A 315 19.67 6.34 -0.45
CA LEU A 315 20.88 6.00 -1.23
C LEU A 315 21.46 4.64 -0.80
N GLY A 316 21.41 4.31 0.49
CA GLY A 316 21.74 2.99 1.00
C GLY A 316 20.87 1.89 0.38
N ASN A 317 19.56 2.13 0.22
CA ASN A 317 18.66 1.19 -0.43
C ASN A 317 19.04 0.93 -1.90
N LEU A 318 19.45 1.97 -2.62
CA LEU A 318 19.95 1.85 -3.99
C LEU A 318 21.26 1.05 -4.05
N LEU A 319 22.18 1.26 -3.10
CA LEU A 319 23.41 0.47 -2.98
C LEU A 319 23.13 -1.01 -2.68
N PHE A 320 22.22 -1.31 -1.74
CA PHE A 320 21.80 -2.68 -1.46
C PHE A 320 21.18 -3.36 -2.69
N SER A 321 20.37 -2.63 -3.46
CA SER A 321 19.83 -3.13 -4.73
C SER A 321 20.94 -3.50 -5.73
N TRP A 322 21.98 -2.68 -5.84
CA TRP A 322 23.15 -3.01 -6.65
C TRP A 322 23.90 -4.25 -6.13
N PHE A 323 24.13 -4.35 -4.81
CA PHE A 323 24.75 -5.53 -4.21
C PHE A 323 23.95 -6.80 -4.50
N LEU A 324 22.61 -6.74 -4.43
CA LEU A 324 21.73 -7.85 -4.78
C LEU A 324 21.91 -8.27 -6.24
N LEU A 325 21.94 -7.32 -7.17
CA LEU A 325 22.17 -7.61 -8.59
C LEU A 325 23.56 -8.22 -8.84
N CYS A 326 24.59 -7.77 -8.11
CA CYS A 326 25.91 -8.38 -8.13
C CYS A 326 25.89 -9.84 -7.64
N GLN A 327 25.04 -10.17 -6.67
CA GLN A 327 24.89 -11.54 -6.18
C GLN A 327 24.11 -12.44 -7.14
N ILE A 328 23.01 -11.95 -7.73
CA ILE A 328 22.13 -12.71 -8.63
C ILE A 328 22.76 -12.89 -10.02
N SER A 329 23.37 -11.83 -10.56
CA SER A 329 23.93 -11.78 -11.92
C SER A 329 25.44 -11.44 -11.93
N PRO A 330 26.30 -12.25 -11.27
CA PRO A 330 27.72 -11.90 -11.08
C PRO A 330 28.51 -11.81 -12.39
N ARG A 331 28.13 -12.63 -13.38
CA ARG A 331 28.78 -12.77 -14.69
C ARG A 331 27.95 -12.19 -15.84
N GLN A 332 26.92 -11.37 -15.57
CA GLN A 332 26.03 -10.84 -16.61
C GLN A 332 25.92 -9.33 -16.46
N THR A 333 26.99 -8.62 -16.87
CA THR A 333 27.13 -7.17 -16.62
C THR A 333 25.99 -6.38 -17.25
N ARG A 334 25.51 -6.78 -18.43
CA ARG A 334 24.37 -6.13 -19.11
C ARG A 334 23.08 -6.23 -18.30
N LYS A 335 22.76 -7.40 -17.74
CA LYS A 335 21.58 -7.59 -16.90
C LYS A 335 21.66 -6.79 -15.61
N ARG A 336 22.85 -6.71 -15.00
CA ARG A 336 23.08 -5.86 -13.83
C ARG A 336 22.86 -4.39 -14.18
N ASN A 337 23.44 -3.90 -15.27
CA ASN A 337 23.29 -2.51 -15.69
C ASN A 337 21.83 -2.17 -15.98
N LEU A 338 21.12 -3.02 -16.74
CA LEU A 338 19.71 -2.80 -17.04
C LEU A 338 18.84 -2.83 -15.78
N GLY A 339 19.01 -3.84 -14.92
CA GLY A 339 18.28 -3.94 -13.66
C GLY A 339 18.55 -2.76 -12.74
N PHE A 340 19.81 -2.32 -12.64
CA PHE A 340 20.17 -1.15 -11.85
C PHE A 340 19.58 0.13 -12.43
N SER A 341 19.55 0.29 -13.75
CA SER A 341 18.89 1.43 -14.41
C SER A 341 17.42 1.53 -14.06
N VAL A 342 16.68 0.41 -14.13
CA VAL A 342 15.26 0.39 -13.77
C VAL A 342 15.06 0.82 -12.32
N ILE A 343 15.84 0.26 -11.39
CA ILE A 343 15.74 0.58 -9.95
C ILE A 343 16.11 2.04 -9.67
N ALA A 344 17.22 2.51 -10.24
CA ALA A 344 17.74 3.86 -10.05
C ALA A 344 16.79 4.94 -10.60
N MET A 345 15.95 4.59 -11.57
CA MET A 345 15.02 5.50 -12.24
C MET A 345 13.57 5.36 -11.76
N LEU A 346 13.33 4.61 -10.67
CA LEU A 346 11.99 4.52 -10.06
C LEU A 346 11.54 5.89 -9.55
N PRO A 347 10.38 6.42 -9.99
CA PRO A 347 9.91 7.75 -9.59
C PRO A 347 9.84 7.94 -8.07
N MET A 348 9.41 6.89 -7.36
CA MET A 348 9.29 6.86 -5.90
C MET A 348 10.58 7.26 -5.19
N GLY A 349 11.74 6.82 -5.69
CA GLY A 349 13.01 7.21 -5.11
C GLY A 349 13.24 8.72 -5.16
N PHE A 350 12.87 9.40 -6.24
CA PHE A 350 13.15 10.83 -6.42
C PHE A 350 12.33 11.74 -5.52
N TYR A 351 11.06 11.40 -5.28
CA TYR A 351 10.18 12.25 -4.46
C TYR A 351 10.08 11.80 -3.01
N MET A 352 10.27 10.52 -2.68
CA MET A 352 10.13 10.04 -1.29
C MET A 352 11.44 10.05 -0.49
N ASN A 353 12.62 9.92 -1.11
CA ASN A 353 13.87 9.83 -0.36
C ASN A 353 14.16 11.07 0.49
N SER A 354 13.65 12.24 0.09
CA SER A 354 13.77 13.49 0.83
C SER A 354 12.60 13.75 1.79
N MET A 355 11.75 12.76 2.08
CA MET A 355 10.71 12.86 3.09
C MET A 355 11.25 12.53 4.48
N ILE A 356 10.63 13.08 5.53
CA ILE A 356 10.84 12.64 6.91
C ILE A 356 9.80 11.55 7.19
N SER A 357 10.21 10.29 7.02
CA SER A 357 9.34 9.11 7.20
C SER A 357 10.17 7.85 7.41
N ASN A 358 9.63 6.88 8.16
CA ASN A 358 10.26 5.57 8.35
C ASN A 358 10.18 4.69 7.09
N GLU A 359 9.37 5.03 6.09
CA GLU A 359 9.20 4.24 4.87
C GLU A 359 10.53 3.94 4.16
N ILE A 360 11.30 4.98 3.87
CA ILE A 360 12.55 4.86 3.12
C ILE A 360 13.64 4.16 3.93
N PHE A 361 13.73 4.50 5.22
CA PHE A 361 14.65 3.85 6.13
C PHE A 361 14.34 2.35 6.27
N SER A 362 13.07 2.00 6.44
CA SER A 362 12.64 0.60 6.55
C SER A 362 12.90 -0.18 5.27
N GLY A 363 12.63 0.40 4.09
CA GLY A 363 12.98 -0.19 2.81
C GLY A 363 14.47 -0.50 2.69
N SER A 364 15.33 0.42 3.13
CA SER A 364 16.79 0.23 3.17
C SER A 364 17.21 -0.90 4.10
N MET A 365 16.67 -0.95 5.33
CA MET A 365 16.93 -2.01 6.31
C MET A 365 16.48 -3.38 5.83
N ILE A 366 15.32 -3.45 5.19
CA ILE A 366 14.76 -4.67 4.61
C ILE A 366 15.65 -5.15 3.45
N SER A 367 16.03 -4.25 2.53
CA SER A 367 16.95 -4.58 1.43
C SER A 367 18.31 -5.06 1.93
N GLY A 368 18.89 -4.38 2.93
CA GLY A 368 20.14 -4.79 3.56
C GLY A 368 20.04 -6.18 4.21
N THR A 369 18.92 -6.46 4.88
CA THR A 369 18.62 -7.78 5.47
C THR A 369 18.57 -8.87 4.40
N ILE A 370 17.90 -8.63 3.28
CA ILE A 370 17.82 -9.56 2.15
C ILE A 370 19.22 -9.82 1.57
N VAL A 371 19.96 -8.75 1.25
CA VAL A 371 21.31 -8.82 0.66
C VAL A 371 22.27 -9.59 1.56
N LEU A 372 22.26 -9.31 2.86
CA LEU A 372 23.12 -9.96 3.83
C LEU A 372 22.74 -11.43 4.02
N SER A 373 21.44 -11.73 4.13
CA SER A 373 20.95 -13.10 4.28
C SER A 373 21.31 -13.94 3.07
N ILE A 374 21.12 -13.42 1.85
CA ILE A 374 21.49 -14.13 0.62
C ILE A 374 23.00 -14.37 0.55
N TYR A 375 23.79 -13.35 0.89
CA TYR A 375 25.24 -13.45 0.88
C TYR A 375 25.75 -14.53 1.84
N LEU A 376 25.30 -14.50 3.09
CA LEU A 376 25.77 -15.39 4.14
C LEU A 376 25.30 -16.83 3.90
N LEU A 377 24.04 -17.02 3.52
CA LEU A 377 23.47 -18.36 3.35
C LEU A 377 23.91 -19.03 2.04
N PHE A 378 23.91 -18.30 0.92
CA PHE A 378 24.11 -18.91 -0.40
C PHE A 378 25.50 -18.69 -0.98
N LYS A 379 26.10 -17.50 -0.80
CA LYS A 379 27.40 -17.19 -1.42
C LYS A 379 28.57 -17.67 -0.58
N LYS A 380 28.71 -17.16 0.64
CA LYS A 380 29.78 -17.62 1.53
C LYS A 380 29.51 -19.00 2.12
N ARG A 381 28.26 -19.47 2.05
CA ARG A 381 27.80 -20.70 2.74
C ARG A 381 28.31 -20.73 4.18
N LEU A 382 28.25 -19.58 4.86
CA LEU A 382 28.76 -19.49 6.21
C LEU A 382 27.86 -20.32 7.11
N THR A 383 28.37 -21.50 7.46
CA THR A 383 27.92 -22.54 8.40
C THR A 383 27.53 -22.10 9.81
N GLY A 384 28.25 -21.10 10.31
CA GLY A 384 28.40 -20.88 11.74
C GLY A 384 27.23 -20.13 12.41
N HIS A 385 27.16 -20.30 13.72
CA HIS A 385 26.24 -19.56 14.60
C HIS A 385 26.38 -18.04 14.45
N LYS A 386 27.59 -17.53 14.17
CA LYS A 386 27.83 -16.10 13.91
C LYS A 386 26.98 -15.54 12.76
N ALA A 387 26.80 -16.30 11.68
CA ALA A 387 25.96 -15.87 10.56
C ALA A 387 24.48 -15.84 10.96
N SER A 388 24.01 -16.86 11.68
CA SER A 388 22.64 -16.90 12.23
C SER A 388 22.38 -15.76 13.21
N ILE A 389 23.35 -15.42 14.06
CA ILE A 389 23.25 -14.29 14.99
C ILE A 389 23.08 -12.99 14.20
N LEU A 390 23.97 -12.74 13.24
CA LEU A 390 23.94 -11.51 12.45
C LEU A 390 22.65 -11.38 11.63
N ILE A 391 22.20 -12.48 11.00
CA ILE A 391 20.93 -12.51 10.26
C ILE A 391 19.75 -12.18 11.20
N GLY A 392 19.67 -12.83 12.36
CA GLY A 392 18.59 -12.57 13.33
C GLY A 392 18.61 -11.13 13.86
N LEU A 393 19.80 -10.57 14.12
CA LEU A 393 19.95 -9.16 14.51
C LEU A 393 19.41 -8.21 13.43
N VAL A 394 19.83 -8.36 12.17
CA VAL A 394 19.37 -7.45 11.10
C VAL A 394 17.89 -7.64 10.78
N CYS A 395 17.35 -8.86 10.85
CA CYS A 395 15.92 -9.11 10.73
C CYS A 395 15.12 -8.39 11.83
N GLY A 396 15.59 -8.46 13.07
CA GLY A 396 14.97 -7.78 14.20
C GLY A 396 15.06 -6.25 14.11
N LEU A 397 16.18 -5.71 13.64
CA LEU A 397 16.29 -4.28 13.33
C LEU A 397 15.35 -3.88 12.17
N GLY A 398 15.17 -4.75 11.17
CA GLY A 398 14.16 -4.59 10.12
C GLY A 398 12.75 -4.49 10.72
N LEU A 399 12.38 -5.38 11.64
CA LEU A 399 11.10 -5.34 12.34
C LEU A 399 10.92 -4.10 13.22
N LEU A 400 11.99 -3.63 13.86
CA LEU A 400 11.98 -2.36 14.59
C LEU A 400 11.93 -1.13 13.66
N SER A 401 12.18 -1.28 12.36
CA SER A 401 12.00 -0.20 11.38
C SER A 401 10.59 -0.14 10.82
N LYS A 402 9.97 -1.31 10.57
CA LYS A 402 8.57 -1.43 10.12
C LYS A 402 8.05 -2.87 10.27
N TYR A 403 6.76 -3.01 10.60
CA TYR A 403 6.12 -4.33 10.74
C TYR A 403 6.17 -5.18 9.46
N THR A 404 6.21 -4.55 8.29
CA THR A 404 6.29 -5.24 6.98
C THR A 404 7.57 -6.07 6.80
N ALA A 405 8.63 -5.82 7.59
CA ALA A 405 9.81 -6.69 7.60
C ALA A 405 9.50 -8.14 8.05
N LEU A 406 8.34 -8.38 8.66
CA LEU A 406 7.84 -9.71 9.00
C LEU A 406 7.80 -10.63 7.79
N PHE A 407 7.40 -10.13 6.62
CA PHE A 407 7.35 -10.95 5.41
C PHE A 407 8.74 -11.46 5.00
N VAL A 408 9.80 -10.68 5.24
CA VAL A 408 11.17 -11.13 4.99
C VAL A 408 11.59 -12.18 6.01
N LEU A 409 11.27 -11.99 7.30
CA LEU A 409 11.52 -13.01 8.32
C LEU A 409 10.81 -14.32 7.99
N LEU A 410 9.51 -14.28 7.67
CA LEU A 410 8.73 -15.47 7.32
C LEU A 410 9.30 -16.16 6.07
N SER A 411 9.66 -15.40 5.04
CA SER A 411 10.29 -15.95 3.83
C SER A 411 11.64 -16.63 4.13
N LEU A 412 12.44 -16.03 5.00
CA LEU A 412 13.72 -16.58 5.45
C LEU A 412 13.53 -17.86 6.27
N LEU A 413 12.61 -17.86 7.23
CA LEU A 413 12.32 -19.03 8.06
C LEU A 413 11.75 -20.18 7.23
N LEU A 414 10.87 -19.88 6.26
CA LEU A 414 10.37 -20.86 5.30
C LEU A 414 11.51 -21.49 4.50
N LEU A 415 12.38 -20.67 3.93
CA LEU A 415 13.54 -21.14 3.18
C LEU A 415 14.45 -22.04 4.04
N LEU A 416 14.74 -21.63 5.29
CA LEU A 416 15.55 -22.42 6.22
C LEU A 416 14.84 -23.72 6.64
N GLY A 417 13.52 -23.71 6.77
CA GLY A 417 12.70 -24.90 7.02
C GLY A 417 12.77 -25.91 5.86
N LEU A 418 12.69 -25.43 4.61
CA LEU A 418 12.88 -26.28 3.42
C LEU A 418 14.31 -26.84 3.37
N GLN A 419 15.31 -26.03 3.72
CA GLN A 419 16.70 -26.48 3.83
C GLN A 419 16.89 -27.50 4.98
N LEU A 420 16.12 -27.39 6.07
CA LEU A 420 16.16 -28.35 7.18
C LEU A 420 15.60 -29.70 6.74
N ILE A 421 14.46 -29.71 6.02
CA ILE A 421 13.85 -30.93 5.47
C ILE A 421 14.81 -31.64 4.50
N THR A 422 15.52 -30.86 3.68
CA THR A 422 16.53 -31.37 2.73
C THR A 422 17.89 -31.65 3.40
N ARG A 423 17.98 -31.57 4.73
CA ARG A 423 19.19 -31.80 5.57
C ARG A 423 20.40 -30.92 5.21
N GLN A 424 20.15 -29.73 4.64
CA GLN A 424 21.19 -28.75 4.28
C GLN A 424 21.56 -27.83 5.45
N VAL A 425 20.68 -27.67 6.45
CA VAL A 425 20.90 -26.85 7.65
C VAL A 425 20.42 -27.55 8.92
N THR A 426 20.89 -27.10 10.08
CA THR A 426 20.49 -27.62 11.39
C THR A 426 19.39 -26.78 12.04
N TRP A 427 18.51 -27.40 12.83
CA TRP A 427 17.42 -26.71 13.55
C TRP A 427 17.94 -25.60 14.49
N LYS A 428 19.16 -25.77 15.05
CA LYS A 428 19.82 -24.77 15.90
C LYS A 428 19.94 -23.40 15.23
N ARG A 429 20.10 -23.34 13.89
CA ARG A 429 20.18 -22.07 13.16
C ARG A 429 18.88 -21.28 13.20
N ILE A 430 17.76 -21.98 13.01
CA ILE A 430 16.42 -21.40 13.05
C ILE A 430 16.17 -20.85 14.45
N VAL A 431 16.49 -21.64 15.48
CA VAL A 431 16.36 -21.21 16.88
C VAL A 431 17.20 -19.97 17.17
N ILE A 432 18.47 -19.93 16.78
CA ILE A 432 19.33 -18.75 17.00
C ILE A 432 18.75 -17.51 16.32
N ILE A 433 18.27 -17.62 15.07
CA ILE A 433 17.67 -16.49 14.36
C ILE A 433 16.43 -16.01 15.12
N ILE A 434 15.52 -16.91 15.51
CA ILE A 434 14.31 -16.57 16.27
C ILE A 434 14.66 -15.93 17.61
N CYS A 435 15.65 -16.47 18.34
CA CYS A 435 16.13 -15.90 19.59
C CYS A 435 16.68 -14.49 19.38
N MET A 436 17.53 -14.25 18.38
CA MET A 436 18.08 -12.92 18.12
C MET A 436 17.03 -11.91 17.66
N VAL A 437 16.06 -12.34 16.84
CA VAL A 437 14.90 -11.51 16.49
C VAL A 437 14.10 -11.15 17.74
N SER A 438 13.80 -12.14 18.59
CA SER A 438 13.04 -11.93 19.82
C SER A 438 13.78 -11.00 20.80
N LEU A 439 15.10 -11.15 20.92
CA LEU A 439 15.93 -10.28 21.77
C LEU A 439 15.97 -8.84 21.27
N THR A 440 15.94 -8.63 19.96
CA THR A 440 16.04 -7.28 19.38
C THR A 440 14.70 -6.56 19.36
N CYS A 441 13.64 -7.20 18.87
CA CYS A 441 12.34 -6.56 18.67
C CYS A 441 11.21 -7.13 19.54
N GLY A 442 11.40 -8.27 20.21
CA GLY A 442 10.32 -8.95 20.95
C GLY A 442 9.71 -8.13 22.08
N TRP A 443 10.48 -7.22 22.68
CA TRP A 443 9.96 -6.29 23.69
C TRP A 443 8.85 -5.37 23.14
N LEU A 444 8.93 -4.97 21.86
CA LEU A 444 7.92 -4.11 21.22
C LEU A 444 6.61 -4.87 21.05
N TYR A 445 6.67 -6.08 20.49
CA TYR A 445 5.51 -6.93 20.27
C TYR A 445 4.88 -7.38 21.59
N GLY A 446 5.70 -7.73 22.59
CA GLY A 446 5.23 -8.06 23.94
C GLY A 446 4.54 -6.87 24.60
N ARG A 447 5.09 -5.66 24.46
CA ARG A 447 4.46 -4.42 24.93
C ARG A 447 3.11 -4.19 24.26
N ASN A 448 3.02 -4.39 22.94
CA ASN A 448 1.79 -4.19 22.19
C ASN A 448 0.70 -5.20 22.61
N ILE A 449 1.04 -6.48 22.74
CA ILE A 449 0.13 -7.51 23.25
C ILE A 449 -0.39 -7.14 24.64
N ALA A 450 0.51 -6.76 25.56
CA ALA A 450 0.13 -6.44 26.93
C ALA A 450 -0.77 -5.18 27.03
N ARG A 451 -0.65 -4.24 26.09
CA ARG A 451 -1.39 -2.97 26.11
C ARG A 451 -2.68 -2.99 25.29
N PHE A 452 -2.67 -3.71 24.17
CA PHE A 452 -3.72 -3.63 23.15
C PHE A 452 -4.31 -5.01 22.78
N GLY A 453 -3.75 -6.10 23.28
CA GLY A 453 -4.17 -7.46 22.92
C GLY A 453 -3.70 -7.93 21.53
N ASP A 454 -3.01 -7.06 20.77
CA ASP A 454 -2.51 -7.36 19.42
C ASP A 454 -1.01 -7.04 19.31
N PRO A 455 -0.17 -7.94 18.76
CA PRO A 455 1.24 -7.62 18.48
C PRO A 455 1.45 -6.55 17.40
N PHE A 456 0.51 -6.38 16.48
CA PHE A 456 0.57 -5.45 15.35
C PHE A 456 -0.47 -4.36 15.52
N ILE A 457 0.01 -3.14 15.75
CA ILE A 457 -0.87 -1.97 15.83
C ILE A 457 -0.75 -1.19 14.53
N GLY A 458 -1.89 -0.89 13.93
CA GLY A 458 -2.03 0.05 12.82
C GLY A 458 -2.86 1.24 13.26
N ASN A 459 -2.93 2.26 12.42
CA ASN A 459 -3.89 3.33 12.58
C ASN A 459 -5.27 2.77 12.21
N TRP A 460 -6.15 2.56 13.20
CA TRP A 460 -7.54 2.11 13.01
C TRP A 460 -8.51 3.06 13.69
#